data_AF-A0A9E2FZ82-F1
#
_entry.id   AF-A0A9E2FZ82-F1
#
_cell.length_a   1.000
_cell.length_b   1.000
_cell.length_c   1.000
_cell.angle_alpha   90.00
_cell.angle_beta   90.00
_cell.angle_gamma   90.00
#
_symmetry.space_group_name_H-M   'P 1'
#
loop_
_entity.id
_entity.type
_entity.pdbx_description
1 polymer ?
#
loop_
_entity_poly.entity_id
_entity_poly.type
_entity_poly.pdbx_seq_one_letter_code
_entity_poly.pdbx_strand_id
1 'polypeptide(L)'
;MKKKPTIAIIGPRGSHAWQAACKFSPECEISSYFHINAAVDGFRRLDADFLLLPVYNTRIGGIVRSFQMMEKLPNSFWVDNIVLPIHLSLGSLEKLEKLRILLGTKSVLRQCENHFAKIYPDISLLSVPDLEMAIAEIRENNLMDRGVIEAEEVLIDQGLVIREREILSHNKTRFAVLGHQPAGRTGYDATSIVTIPLKDRVGILFDTLGEFTRRGINILDMRAESDAKTQKLQFYFEAEGHRDDDAVAAALESIEKKIIQEEDSLKILGSYPRVDMRVKLIKTFGFIGTGDMSKWFADKLEHEGYKTVLTGRSTPLRPEQMIPEVDVVMICVPISNTPDTIKQYGPLLRDGQSLILLAGEAEHTLDTALTHTSEGVELMLVHNLWGPAAAAMKDKNASVVRTARSGAFCSEFEAFLYKHGAGICHDTPSGHDLLMGVGQKLPTTVSVALARALAENSINTADIVTHSTLTSLYGILAMARIHSQNPRTYAEIMSTGGDGRKIVKSFAENILRLIEMSENGRIQDLCDFIDENKRYLSGEFLKSSMKQSLAVDEVLGKMVKL
;
A
#
# COMPACT_ATOMS: atom_id res chain seq x y z
N MET A 1 35.87 -26.46 3.13
CA MET A 1 35.32 -25.25 3.79
C MET A 1 34.73 -24.38 2.69
N LYS A 2 33.46 -23.95 2.78
CA LYS A 2 32.90 -23.01 1.79
C LYS A 2 33.67 -21.70 1.91
N LYS A 3 34.19 -21.17 0.80
CA LYS A 3 34.84 -19.85 0.75
C LYS A 3 33.82 -18.82 1.27
N LYS A 4 34.25 -17.93 2.17
CA LYS A 4 33.40 -16.85 2.68
C LYS A 4 33.06 -15.91 1.51
N PRO A 5 31.81 -15.42 1.41
CA PRO A 5 31.45 -14.49 0.36
C PRO A 5 32.21 -13.17 0.56
N THR A 6 32.72 -12.59 -0.52
CA THR A 6 33.41 -11.30 -0.51
C THR A 6 32.44 -10.19 -0.96
N ILE A 7 32.37 -9.08 -0.21
CA ILE A 7 31.48 -7.95 -0.50
C ILE A 7 32.30 -6.68 -0.74
N ALA A 8 32.16 -6.09 -1.91
CA ALA A 8 32.71 -4.78 -2.23
C ALA A 8 31.81 -3.66 -1.69
N ILE A 9 32.39 -2.70 -0.96
CA ILE A 9 31.68 -1.53 -0.42
C ILE A 9 32.40 -0.22 -0.73
N ILE A 10 31.71 0.91 -0.54
CA ILE A 10 32.31 2.24 -0.59
C ILE A 10 32.44 2.79 0.83
N GLY A 11 33.64 3.17 1.22
CA GLY A 11 33.95 3.76 2.52
C GLY A 11 34.83 2.89 3.43
N PRO A 12 35.35 3.48 4.51
CA PRO A 12 36.27 2.82 5.42
C PRO A 12 35.57 1.75 6.26
N ARG A 13 36.38 0.96 6.98
CA ARG A 13 35.89 0.04 8.00
C ARG A 13 35.11 0.82 9.06
N GLY A 14 33.99 0.26 9.53
CA GLY A 14 33.13 0.90 10.53
C GLY A 14 32.08 1.86 9.97
N SER A 15 32.22 2.30 8.71
CA SER A 15 31.20 3.11 8.02
C SER A 15 29.84 2.42 7.93
N HIS A 16 28.75 3.16 7.68
CA HIS A 16 27.42 2.53 7.55
C HIS A 16 27.32 1.52 6.40
N ALA A 17 28.11 1.67 5.33
CA ALA A 17 28.19 0.66 4.26
C ALA A 17 28.84 -0.64 4.76
N TRP A 18 29.87 -0.54 5.62
CA TRP A 18 30.47 -1.68 6.29
C TRP A 18 29.48 -2.37 7.23
N GLN A 19 28.77 -1.58 8.05
CA GLN A 19 27.73 -2.10 8.95
C GLN A 19 26.60 -2.80 8.17
N ALA A 20 26.21 -2.27 7.01
CA ALA A 20 25.23 -2.89 6.13
C ALA A 20 25.72 -4.21 5.51
N ALA A 21 26.99 -4.28 5.11
CA ALA A 21 27.59 -5.54 4.63
C ALA A 21 27.61 -6.62 5.73
N CYS A 22 28.01 -6.26 6.96
CA CYS A 22 27.96 -7.17 8.11
C CYS A 22 26.53 -7.64 8.43
N LYS A 23 25.53 -6.75 8.28
CA LYS A 23 24.12 -7.11 8.49
C LYS A 23 23.60 -8.07 7.42
N PHE A 24 24.01 -7.89 6.16
CA PHE A 24 23.65 -8.78 5.06
C PHE A 24 24.28 -10.17 5.22
N SER A 25 25.58 -10.22 5.52
CA SER A 25 26.31 -11.47 5.71
C SER A 25 27.32 -11.35 6.86
N PRO A 26 26.97 -11.79 8.08
CA PRO A 26 27.86 -11.65 9.25
C PRO A 26 29.25 -12.28 9.10
N GLU A 27 29.38 -13.32 8.26
CA GLU A 27 30.63 -14.04 8.04
C GLU A 27 31.37 -13.64 6.74
N CYS A 28 31.01 -12.51 6.11
CA CYS A 28 31.65 -12.09 4.84
C CYS A 28 33.06 -11.52 5.01
N GLU A 29 33.84 -11.58 3.93
CA GLU A 29 35.04 -10.75 3.76
C GLU A 29 34.64 -9.44 3.09
N ILE A 30 35.09 -8.29 3.59
CA ILE A 30 34.68 -6.99 3.06
C ILE A 30 35.88 -6.30 2.39
N SER A 31 35.69 -5.89 1.13
CA SER A 31 36.65 -5.10 0.36
C SER A 31 36.17 -3.64 0.30
N SER A 32 36.88 -2.75 1.00
CA SER A 32 36.59 -1.32 1.04
C SER A 32 37.26 -0.56 -0.08
N TYR A 33 36.50 0.32 -0.74
CA TYR A 33 37.00 1.21 -1.78
C TYR A 33 36.62 2.67 -1.49
N PHE A 34 37.44 3.63 -1.92
CA PHE A 34 37.15 5.06 -1.79
C PHE A 34 36.24 5.61 -2.89
N HIS A 35 36.20 4.92 -4.04
CA HIS A 35 35.47 5.35 -5.22
C HIS A 35 34.52 4.28 -5.71
N ILE A 36 33.30 4.69 -6.07
CA ILE A 36 32.27 3.78 -6.60
C ILE A 36 32.76 3.00 -7.83
N ASN A 37 33.49 3.65 -8.75
CA ASN A 37 34.00 2.97 -9.94
C ASN A 37 34.96 1.83 -9.58
N ALA A 38 35.81 2.01 -8.56
CA ALA A 38 36.75 0.97 -8.13
C ALA A 38 36.03 -0.23 -7.50
N ALA A 39 34.99 0.01 -6.70
CA ALA A 39 34.14 -1.05 -6.15
C ALA A 39 33.38 -1.81 -7.25
N VAL A 40 32.83 -1.08 -8.22
CA VAL A 40 32.15 -1.61 -9.40
C VAL A 40 33.12 -2.45 -10.25
N ASP A 41 34.35 -1.99 -10.46
CA ASP A 41 35.37 -2.73 -11.21
C ASP A 41 35.81 -4.01 -10.49
N GLY A 42 35.98 -3.96 -9.16
CA GLY A 42 36.28 -5.15 -8.35
C GLY A 42 35.18 -6.22 -8.47
N PHE A 43 33.92 -5.81 -8.34
CA PHE A 43 32.78 -6.69 -8.56
C PHE A 43 32.72 -7.23 -10.01
N ARG A 44 32.93 -6.37 -11.01
CA ARG A 44 32.95 -6.78 -12.42
C ARG A 44 34.04 -7.82 -12.73
N ARG A 45 35.20 -7.74 -12.07
CA ARG A 45 36.31 -8.68 -12.23
C ARG A 45 36.13 -9.99 -11.47
N LEU A 46 35.02 -10.16 -10.73
CA LEU A 46 34.78 -11.28 -9.82
C LEU A 46 35.78 -11.31 -8.65
N ASP A 47 36.36 -10.16 -8.29
CA ASP A 47 37.19 -10.01 -7.08
C ASP A 47 36.30 -10.04 -5.81
N ALA A 48 35.02 -9.67 -5.96
CA ALA A 48 33.98 -9.73 -4.94
C ALA A 48 32.73 -10.42 -5.47
N ASP A 49 32.09 -11.25 -4.64
CA ASP A 49 30.85 -11.97 -4.98
C ASP A 49 29.62 -11.06 -4.99
N PHE A 50 29.65 -9.99 -4.19
CA PHE A 50 28.60 -9.00 -4.09
C PHE A 50 29.14 -7.57 -4.12
N LEU A 51 28.30 -6.65 -4.57
CA LEU A 51 28.54 -5.21 -4.49
C LEU A 51 27.41 -4.52 -3.74
N LEU A 52 27.76 -3.74 -2.72
CA LEU A 52 26.80 -2.97 -1.94
C LEU A 52 26.83 -1.49 -2.36
N LEU A 53 25.69 -0.97 -2.86
CA LEU A 53 25.56 0.43 -3.27
C LEU A 53 24.42 1.13 -2.54
N PRO A 54 24.60 2.34 -2.01
CA PRO A 54 23.49 3.12 -1.48
C PRO A 54 22.61 3.62 -2.64
N VAL A 55 21.31 3.37 -2.58
CA VAL A 55 20.35 3.70 -3.67
C VAL A 55 19.36 4.78 -3.30
N TYR A 56 19.12 4.97 -2.01
CA TYR A 56 18.21 5.96 -1.46
C TYR A 56 18.62 6.32 -0.05
N ASN A 57 18.49 7.59 0.33
CA ASN A 57 18.63 8.04 1.71
C ASN A 57 17.55 9.09 2.05
N THR A 58 17.01 9.05 3.27
CA THR A 58 15.86 9.88 3.66
C THR A 58 16.15 11.39 3.68
N ARG A 59 17.42 11.81 3.70
CA ARG A 59 17.83 13.23 3.70
C ARG A 59 18.14 13.79 2.31
N ILE A 60 18.57 12.94 1.38
CA ILE A 60 19.02 13.35 0.03
C ILE A 60 18.17 12.78 -1.10
N GLY A 61 17.28 11.83 -0.80
CA GLY A 61 16.46 11.12 -1.77
C GLY A 61 17.25 10.05 -2.54
N GLY A 62 16.84 9.85 -3.80
CA GLY A 62 17.39 8.85 -4.69
C GLY A 62 18.84 9.10 -5.11
N ILE A 63 19.68 8.07 -5.06
CA ILE A 63 21.09 8.17 -5.43
C ILE A 63 21.25 7.71 -6.89
N VAL A 64 20.96 8.63 -7.82
CA VAL A 64 20.98 8.41 -9.29
C VAL A 64 22.25 7.71 -9.76
N ARG A 65 23.41 8.09 -9.19
CA ARG A 65 24.71 7.54 -9.59
C ARG A 65 24.77 6.03 -9.46
N SER A 66 24.13 5.44 -8.45
CA SER A 66 24.14 3.99 -8.24
C SER A 66 23.40 3.26 -9.36
N PHE A 67 22.25 3.79 -9.80
CA PHE A 67 21.48 3.24 -10.92
C PHE A 67 22.24 3.33 -12.24
N GLN A 68 22.91 4.45 -12.51
CA GLN A 68 23.79 4.62 -13.67
C GLN A 68 24.95 3.60 -13.69
N MET A 69 25.44 3.17 -12.53
CA MET A 69 26.48 2.14 -12.46
C MET A 69 25.89 0.75 -12.73
N MET A 70 24.74 0.43 -12.15
CA MET A 70 24.03 -0.84 -12.40
C MET A 70 23.66 -1.02 -13.87
N GLU A 71 23.20 0.04 -14.53
CA GLU A 71 22.89 0.04 -15.95
C GLU A 71 24.10 -0.40 -16.79
N LYS A 72 25.32 0.00 -16.42
CA LYS A 72 26.55 -0.29 -17.16
C LYS A 72 27.17 -1.65 -16.82
N LEU A 73 26.69 -2.33 -15.78
CA LEU A 73 27.18 -3.65 -15.40
C LEU A 73 26.46 -4.74 -16.21
N PRO A 74 27.18 -5.53 -17.02
CA PRO A 74 26.61 -6.72 -17.65
C PRO A 74 26.52 -7.85 -16.62
N ASN A 75 25.52 -8.73 -16.76
CA ASN A 75 25.35 -9.93 -15.92
C ASN A 75 25.38 -9.65 -14.40
N SER A 76 24.80 -8.52 -14.00
CA SER A 76 24.61 -8.14 -12.60
C SER A 76 23.13 -8.00 -12.31
N PHE A 77 22.71 -8.49 -11.15
CA PHE A 77 21.33 -8.41 -10.69
C PHE A 77 21.31 -7.80 -9.30
N TRP A 78 20.37 -6.90 -9.06
CA TRP A 78 19.96 -6.52 -7.72
C TRP A 78 19.25 -7.72 -7.09
N VAL A 79 19.82 -8.23 -6.00
CA VAL A 79 19.37 -9.47 -5.35
C VAL A 79 18.77 -9.27 -3.97
N ASP A 80 19.13 -8.19 -3.27
CA ASP A 80 18.61 -7.91 -1.93
C ASP A 80 18.72 -6.43 -1.55
N ASN A 81 18.09 -6.03 -0.44
CA ASN A 81 18.14 -4.70 0.13
C ASN A 81 18.48 -4.71 1.62
N ILE A 82 19.35 -3.79 2.04
CA ILE A 82 19.58 -3.51 3.44
C ILE A 82 19.16 -2.08 3.76
N VAL A 83 18.20 -1.93 4.67
CA VAL A 83 17.86 -0.63 5.27
C VAL A 83 18.56 -0.51 6.61
N LEU A 84 19.30 0.58 6.78
CA LEU A 84 20.07 0.87 7.99
C LEU A 84 19.77 2.29 8.48
N PRO A 85 19.43 2.49 9.77
CA PRO A 85 19.50 3.79 10.42
C PRO A 85 20.92 4.35 10.34
N ILE A 86 21.04 5.64 10.03
CA ILE A 86 22.31 6.30 9.82
C ILE A 86 22.53 7.29 10.94
N HIS A 87 23.42 6.90 11.84
CA HIS A 87 23.84 7.69 12.99
C HIS A 87 25.16 8.38 12.64
N LEU A 88 25.11 9.69 12.44
CA LEU A 88 26.29 10.50 12.17
C LEU A 88 26.64 11.31 13.42
N SER A 89 27.93 11.47 13.66
CA SER A 89 28.47 12.23 14.78
C SER A 89 29.51 13.24 14.26
N LEU A 90 29.77 14.27 15.05
CA LEU A 90 30.81 15.26 14.79
C LEU A 90 31.97 15.03 15.77
N GLY A 91 33.16 14.73 15.23
CA GLY A 91 34.39 14.57 15.96
C GLY A 91 35.40 15.69 15.69
N SER A 92 36.33 15.93 16.61
CA SER A 92 37.49 16.79 16.42
C SER A 92 38.63 16.38 17.36
N LEU A 93 39.83 16.95 17.20
CA LEU A 93 40.95 16.71 18.11
C LEU A 93 40.62 17.13 19.55
N GLU A 94 39.98 18.29 19.70
CA GLU A 94 39.56 18.83 20.99
C GLU A 94 38.10 19.29 20.99
N LYS A 95 37.44 19.18 22.15
CA LYS A 95 36.00 19.43 22.29
C LYS A 95 35.63 20.91 22.31
N LEU A 96 36.50 21.79 22.80
CA LEU A 96 36.17 23.19 23.10
C LEU A 96 36.57 24.18 22.00
N GLU A 97 37.42 23.76 21.06
CA GLU A 97 37.95 24.65 20.01
C GLU A 97 36.89 25.07 18.99
N LYS A 98 37.02 26.28 18.43
CA LYS A 98 36.05 26.81 17.45
C LYS A 98 36.33 26.23 16.06
N LEU A 99 35.41 25.41 15.56
CA LEU A 99 35.52 24.82 14.23
C LEU A 99 35.27 25.86 13.13
N ARG A 100 36.10 25.81 12.08
CA ARG A 100 35.97 26.62 10.85
C ARG A 100 35.67 25.75 9.63
N ILE A 101 36.13 24.50 9.64
CA ILE A 101 36.01 23.60 8.49
C ILE A 101 35.55 22.23 8.97
N LEU A 102 34.50 21.69 8.34
CA LEU A 102 34.04 20.31 8.55
C LEU A 102 34.44 19.44 7.37
N LEU A 103 35.06 18.31 7.66
CA LEU A 103 35.46 17.31 6.69
C LEU A 103 34.49 16.14 6.73
N GLY A 104 34.29 15.52 5.57
CA GLY A 104 33.51 14.29 5.44
C GLY A 104 33.54 13.81 3.99
N THR A 105 33.01 12.62 3.75
CA THR A 105 32.83 12.16 2.37
C THR A 105 31.71 12.95 1.69
N LYS A 106 31.72 13.02 0.35
CA LYS A 106 30.66 13.70 -0.43
C LYS A 106 29.25 13.23 -0.05
N SER A 107 29.09 11.93 0.23
CA SER A 107 27.80 11.35 0.62
C SER A 107 27.34 11.84 1.99
N VAL A 108 28.25 11.88 2.96
CA VAL A 108 27.96 12.29 4.34
C VAL A 108 27.67 13.79 4.39
N LEU A 109 28.49 14.63 3.78
CA LEU A 109 28.29 16.08 3.79
C LEU A 109 26.96 16.48 3.15
N ARG A 110 26.57 15.83 2.04
CA ARG A 110 25.28 16.10 1.39
C ARG A 110 24.08 15.76 2.28
N GLN A 111 24.19 14.78 3.17
CA GLN A 111 23.13 14.47 4.14
C GLN A 111 23.00 15.56 5.21
N CYS A 112 24.11 16.22 5.56
CA CYS A 112 24.19 17.18 6.66
C CYS A 112 24.11 18.64 6.23
N GLU A 113 24.15 18.94 4.93
CA GLU A 113 24.23 20.29 4.36
C GLU A 113 23.17 21.24 4.94
N ASN A 114 21.91 20.81 4.93
CA ASN A 114 20.78 21.61 5.48
C ASN A 114 20.83 21.80 7.00
N HIS A 115 21.45 20.87 7.73
CA HIS A 115 21.57 20.96 9.18
C HIS A 115 22.65 21.99 9.55
N PHE A 116 23.83 21.88 8.93
CA PHE A 116 24.93 22.79 9.21
C PHE A 116 24.72 24.19 8.64
N ALA A 117 24.02 24.34 7.51
CA ALA A 117 23.63 25.66 7.00
C ALA A 117 22.78 26.46 8.02
N LYS A 118 22.08 25.78 8.94
CA LYS A 118 21.26 26.43 9.98
C LYS A 118 22.05 26.72 11.26
N ILE A 119 22.91 25.81 11.68
CA ILE A 119 23.59 25.88 12.99
C ILE A 119 24.95 26.59 12.87
N TYR A 120 25.67 26.37 11.77
CA TYR A 120 26.97 26.95 11.50
C TYR A 120 27.01 27.55 10.08
N PRO A 121 26.34 28.69 9.84
CA PRO A 121 26.21 29.26 8.50
C PRO A 121 27.55 29.63 7.84
N ASP A 122 28.57 29.94 8.63
CA ASP A 122 29.90 30.35 8.14
C ASP A 122 30.90 29.18 8.03
N ILE A 123 30.50 27.94 8.35
CA ILE A 123 31.42 26.81 8.35
C ILE A 123 31.68 26.32 6.92
N SER A 124 32.94 26.07 6.59
CA SER A 124 33.27 25.51 5.28
C SER A 124 33.15 23.98 5.30
N LEU A 125 32.41 23.41 4.34
CA LEU A 125 32.33 21.96 4.16
C LEU A 125 33.37 21.51 3.14
N LEU A 126 34.30 20.65 3.55
CA LEU A 126 35.37 20.11 2.70
C LEU A 126 35.16 18.62 2.46
N SER A 127 34.80 18.27 1.23
CA SER A 127 34.66 16.87 0.81
C SER A 127 36.02 16.24 0.57
N VAL A 128 36.31 15.14 1.29
CA VAL A 128 37.52 14.34 1.08
C VAL A 128 37.18 12.91 0.65
N PRO A 129 37.89 12.33 -0.33
CA PRO A 129 37.69 10.92 -0.73
C PRO A 129 38.23 9.93 0.31
N ASP A 130 39.40 10.24 0.89
CA ASP A 130 40.06 9.43 1.91
C ASP A 130 39.99 10.18 3.25
N LEU A 131 39.05 9.74 4.10
CA LEU A 131 38.81 10.36 5.39
C LEU A 131 39.93 10.04 6.38
N GLU A 132 40.53 8.86 6.30
CA GLU A 132 41.59 8.42 7.23
C GLU A 132 42.86 9.26 7.00
N MET A 133 43.23 9.48 5.74
CA MET A 133 44.34 10.36 5.37
C MET A 133 44.10 11.80 5.85
N ALA A 134 42.89 12.33 5.66
CA ALA A 134 42.55 13.68 6.10
C ALA A 134 42.61 13.83 7.63
N ILE A 135 42.18 12.81 8.38
CA ILE A 135 42.30 12.79 9.84
C ILE A 135 43.76 12.71 10.29
N ALA A 136 44.58 11.91 9.62
CA ALA A 136 46.02 11.84 9.90
C ALA A 136 46.69 13.21 9.70
N GLU A 137 46.39 13.93 8.61
CA GLU A 137 46.92 15.26 8.34
C GLU A 137 46.48 16.28 9.42
N ILE A 138 45.21 16.22 9.85
CA ILE A 138 44.69 17.05 10.95
C ILE A 138 45.48 16.82 12.23
N ARG A 139 45.79 15.57 12.55
CA ARG A 139 46.55 15.18 13.75
C ARG A 139 48.01 15.61 13.66
N GLU A 140 48.69 15.30 12.57
CA GLU A 140 50.11 15.60 12.37
C GLU A 140 50.40 17.10 12.41
N ASN A 141 49.50 17.91 11.83
CA ASN A 141 49.64 19.36 11.77
C ASN A 141 48.91 20.09 12.91
N ASN A 142 48.32 19.35 13.86
CA ASN A 142 47.59 19.89 15.01
C ASN A 142 46.51 20.92 14.62
N LEU A 143 45.72 20.63 13.58
CA LEU A 143 44.72 21.52 13.01
C LEU A 143 43.43 21.53 13.85
N MET A 144 43.45 22.26 14.97
CA MET A 144 42.35 22.28 15.95
C MET A 144 41.05 22.92 15.46
N ASP A 145 41.09 23.66 14.34
CA ASP A 145 39.92 24.32 13.75
C ASP A 145 39.11 23.39 12.82
N ARG A 146 39.46 22.10 12.76
CA ARG A 146 38.85 21.10 11.88
C ARG A 146 37.96 20.13 12.64
N GLY A 147 36.74 19.94 12.14
CA GLY A 147 35.83 18.89 12.58
C GLY A 147 35.64 17.83 11.50
N VAL A 148 35.24 16.62 11.88
CA VAL A 148 35.04 15.50 10.98
C VAL A 148 33.67 14.87 11.26
N ILE A 149 32.90 14.62 10.21
CA ILE A 149 31.58 14.00 10.30
C ILE A 149 31.64 12.61 9.71
N GLU A 150 31.33 11.60 10.51
CA GLU A 150 31.21 10.19 10.10
C GLU A 150 30.45 9.40 11.18
N ALA A 151 30.26 8.09 10.95
CA ALA A 151 29.86 7.15 11.99
C ALA A 151 30.75 7.28 13.25
N GLU A 152 30.13 7.21 14.43
CA GLU A 152 30.82 7.39 15.72
C GLU A 152 31.98 6.40 15.89
N GLU A 153 31.81 5.15 15.45
CA GLU A 153 32.85 4.12 15.52
C GLU A 153 34.10 4.52 14.72
N VAL A 154 33.93 5.10 13.53
CA VAL A 154 35.05 5.55 12.69
C VAL A 154 35.79 6.70 13.35
N LEU A 155 35.06 7.67 13.94
CA LEU A 155 35.68 8.81 14.61
C LEU A 155 36.49 8.37 15.84
N ILE A 156 35.95 7.44 16.63
CA ILE A 156 36.62 6.89 17.82
C ILE A 156 37.85 6.07 17.41
N ASP A 157 37.73 5.19 16.41
CA ASP A 157 38.84 4.36 15.92
C ASP A 157 40.02 5.22 15.41
N GLN A 158 39.72 6.40 14.87
CA GLN A 158 40.72 7.37 14.40
C GLN A 158 41.25 8.31 15.49
N GLY A 159 40.78 8.15 16.74
CA GLY A 159 41.24 8.88 17.91
C GLY A 159 40.68 10.29 18.06
N LEU A 160 39.52 10.59 17.45
CA LEU A 160 38.84 11.87 17.59
C LEU A 160 37.91 11.87 18.80
N VAL A 161 37.77 13.04 19.43
CA VAL A 161 36.81 13.28 20.51
C VAL A 161 35.46 13.63 19.91
N ILE A 162 34.42 12.91 20.34
CA ILE A 162 33.04 13.19 19.92
C ILE A 162 32.55 14.49 20.56
N ARG A 163 32.22 15.47 19.74
CA ARG A 163 31.60 16.75 20.16
C ARG A 163 30.10 16.63 20.25
N GLU A 164 29.49 16.04 19.23
CA GLU A 164 28.05 15.91 19.07
C GLU A 164 27.73 14.54 18.47
N ARG A 165 26.67 13.93 18.99
CA ARG A 165 26.13 12.65 18.52
C ARG A 165 24.81 12.89 17.84
N GLU A 166 24.45 12.01 16.91
CA GLU A 166 23.12 12.00 16.30
C GLU A 166 22.76 13.34 15.66
N ILE A 167 23.70 13.92 14.89
CA ILE A 167 23.50 15.24 14.26
C ILE A 167 22.26 15.28 13.35
N LEU A 168 21.76 14.11 12.90
CA LEU A 168 20.57 13.98 12.08
C LEU A 168 19.62 12.92 12.63
N SER A 169 18.43 13.34 13.07
CA SER A 169 17.32 12.43 13.39
C SER A 169 16.75 11.76 12.13
N HIS A 170 16.03 10.64 12.27
CA HIS A 170 15.27 9.98 11.18
C HIS A 170 16.06 9.74 9.87
N ASN A 171 17.38 9.60 9.96
CA ASN A 171 18.24 9.36 8.81
C ASN A 171 18.33 7.85 8.55
N LYS A 172 17.96 7.39 7.35
CA LYS A 172 18.05 5.99 6.94
C LYS A 172 18.58 5.92 5.52
N THR A 173 19.40 4.92 5.26
CA THR A 173 19.86 4.59 3.90
C THR A 173 19.38 3.20 3.52
N ARG A 174 18.87 3.08 2.30
CA ARG A 174 18.62 1.81 1.62
C ARG A 174 19.82 1.51 0.74
N PHE A 175 20.42 0.34 0.96
CA PHE A 175 21.51 -0.21 0.17
C PHE A 175 20.98 -1.34 -0.71
N ALA A 176 21.36 -1.32 -1.98
CA ALA A 176 21.19 -2.42 -2.92
C ALA A 176 22.36 -3.39 -2.79
N VAL A 177 22.05 -4.68 -2.71
CA VAL A 177 23.02 -5.76 -2.88
C VAL A 177 22.93 -6.24 -4.31
N LEU A 178 24.03 -6.14 -5.06
CA LEU A 178 24.15 -6.71 -6.39
C LEU A 178 24.91 -8.03 -6.33
N GLY A 179 24.46 -9.02 -7.09
CA GLY A 179 25.13 -10.29 -7.30
C GLY A 179 25.18 -10.66 -8.79
N HIS A 180 25.83 -11.79 -9.09
CA HIS A 180 26.00 -12.28 -10.47
C HIS A 180 24.87 -13.21 -10.95
N GLN A 181 23.99 -13.60 -10.04
CA GLN A 181 22.84 -14.45 -10.32
C GLN A 181 21.57 -13.73 -9.87
N PRO A 182 20.45 -13.85 -10.60
CA PRO A 182 19.18 -13.28 -10.17
C PRO A 182 18.69 -13.97 -8.89
N ALA A 183 18.00 -13.21 -8.04
CA ALA A 183 17.34 -13.78 -6.87
C ALA A 183 16.09 -14.58 -7.31
N GLY A 184 15.67 -15.51 -6.44
CA GLY A 184 14.42 -16.24 -6.60
C GLY A 184 13.25 -15.46 -6.01
N ARG A 185 12.04 -15.83 -6.45
CA ARG A 185 10.76 -15.28 -5.94
C ARG A 185 10.64 -15.51 -4.44
N THR A 186 10.26 -14.46 -3.70
CA THR A 186 9.91 -14.52 -2.27
C THR A 186 8.42 -14.33 -2.01
N GLY A 187 7.68 -13.78 -2.98
CA GLY A 187 6.26 -13.45 -2.84
C GLY A 187 6.01 -12.04 -2.32
N TYR A 188 7.03 -11.38 -1.75
CA TYR A 188 7.03 -9.96 -1.42
C TYR A 188 8.22 -9.28 -2.09
N ASP A 189 8.18 -9.22 -3.42
CA ASP A 189 9.29 -8.78 -4.24
C ASP A 189 9.06 -7.39 -4.84
N ALA A 190 10.14 -6.77 -5.28
CA ALA A 190 10.12 -5.62 -6.16
C ALA A 190 11.02 -5.89 -7.36
N THR A 191 10.66 -5.33 -8.51
CA THR A 191 11.44 -5.40 -9.75
C THR A 191 11.86 -4.02 -10.17
N SER A 192 13.18 -3.79 -10.26
CA SER A 192 13.76 -2.56 -10.81
C SER A 192 14.06 -2.73 -12.29
N ILE A 193 13.63 -1.77 -13.09
CA ILE A 193 13.87 -1.70 -14.52
C ILE A 193 14.40 -0.32 -14.93
N VAL A 194 15.21 -0.29 -15.97
CA VAL A 194 15.64 0.93 -16.65
C VAL A 194 15.37 0.79 -18.14
N THR A 195 14.94 1.88 -18.75
CA THR A 195 14.77 1.98 -20.21
C THR A 195 16.07 2.44 -20.87
N ILE A 196 16.27 2.06 -22.13
CA ILE A 196 17.25 2.74 -22.99
C ILE A 196 16.85 4.22 -23.16
N PRO A 197 17.75 5.09 -23.64
CA PRO A 197 17.38 6.46 -23.99
C PRO A 197 16.30 6.49 -25.08
N LEU A 198 15.07 6.82 -24.69
CA LEU A 198 13.87 6.64 -25.52
C LEU A 198 13.72 7.77 -26.55
N LYS A 199 13.18 7.43 -27.73
CA LYS A 199 12.66 8.46 -28.64
C LYS A 199 11.45 9.13 -27.98
N ASP A 200 11.35 10.45 -28.12
CA ASP A 200 10.25 11.19 -27.54
C ASP A 200 8.95 10.91 -28.33
N ARG A 201 7.87 10.64 -27.59
CA ARG A 201 6.50 10.59 -28.12
C ARG A 201 5.54 11.03 -27.04
N VAL A 202 4.50 11.75 -27.44
CA VAL A 202 3.43 12.17 -26.53
C VAL A 202 2.84 10.93 -25.85
N GLY A 203 2.70 11.01 -24.53
CA GLY A 203 2.05 9.98 -23.72
C GLY A 203 2.91 8.78 -23.35
N ILE A 204 4.18 8.66 -23.79
CA ILE A 204 4.99 7.45 -23.51
C ILE A 204 5.07 7.10 -22.02
N LEU A 205 5.22 8.12 -21.18
CA LEU A 205 5.28 7.95 -19.75
C LEU A 205 3.93 7.51 -19.19
N PHE A 206 2.85 8.20 -19.58
CA PHE A 206 1.49 7.90 -19.15
C PHE A 206 1.08 6.47 -19.52
N ASP A 207 1.33 6.08 -20.77
CA ASP A 207 1.03 4.74 -21.26
C ASP A 207 1.81 3.68 -20.48
N THR A 208 3.11 3.92 -20.22
CA THR A 208 3.97 3.03 -19.43
C THR A 208 3.42 2.83 -18.02
N LEU A 209 3.04 3.91 -17.34
CA LEU A 209 2.42 3.87 -16.02
C LEU A 209 1.04 3.18 -16.04
N GLY A 210 0.30 3.35 -17.14
CA GLY A 210 -0.98 2.71 -17.39
C GLY A 210 -0.92 1.19 -17.41
N GLU A 211 0.18 0.61 -17.92
CA GLU A 211 0.38 -0.85 -17.96
C GLU A 211 0.53 -1.47 -16.57
N PHE A 212 1.26 -0.82 -15.67
CA PHE A 212 1.35 -1.27 -14.29
C PHE A 212 -0.02 -1.15 -13.61
N THR A 213 -0.65 0.02 -13.75
CA THR A 213 -1.93 0.35 -13.11
C THR A 213 -3.06 -0.60 -13.52
N ARG A 214 -3.20 -0.89 -14.82
CA ARG A 214 -4.28 -1.77 -15.32
C ARG A 214 -4.13 -3.23 -14.87
N ARG A 215 -2.94 -3.60 -14.41
CA ARG A 215 -2.60 -4.94 -13.89
C ARG A 215 -2.57 -4.98 -12.37
N GLY A 216 -2.89 -3.86 -11.70
CA GLY A 216 -2.83 -3.76 -10.24
C GLY A 216 -1.42 -3.77 -9.68
N ILE A 217 -0.40 -3.49 -10.50
CA ILE A 217 1.00 -3.41 -10.06
C ILE A 217 1.25 -1.99 -9.57
N ASN A 218 1.63 -1.86 -8.30
CA ASN A 218 1.98 -0.58 -7.72
C ASN A 218 3.43 -0.22 -8.05
N ILE A 219 3.70 1.07 -8.22
CA ILE A 219 5.03 1.61 -8.50
C ILE A 219 5.59 2.18 -7.19
N LEU A 220 6.78 1.72 -6.82
CA LEU A 220 7.45 2.03 -5.57
C LEU A 220 8.39 3.24 -5.69
N ASP A 221 9.10 3.33 -6.81
CA ASP A 221 9.98 4.44 -7.13
C ASP A 221 9.97 4.67 -8.64
N MET A 222 10.16 5.91 -9.04
CA MET A 222 10.18 6.31 -10.44
C MET A 222 11.08 7.52 -10.62
N ARG A 223 11.92 7.49 -11.66
CA ARG A 223 12.81 8.59 -11.99
C ARG A 223 12.91 8.76 -13.51
N ALA A 224 13.11 10.00 -13.92
CA ALA A 224 13.42 10.35 -15.29
C ALA A 224 14.77 11.07 -15.31
N GLU A 225 15.68 10.60 -16.13
CA GLU A 225 17.02 11.17 -16.29
C GLU A 225 17.30 11.41 -17.76
N SER A 226 18.01 12.49 -18.08
CA SER A 226 18.49 12.71 -19.45
C SER A 226 19.82 11.98 -19.66
N ASP A 227 19.90 11.15 -20.70
CA ASP A 227 21.16 10.54 -21.11
C ASP A 227 22.17 11.64 -21.48
N ALA A 228 23.37 11.58 -20.88
CA ALA A 228 24.43 12.53 -21.13
C ALA A 228 24.85 12.61 -22.61
N LYS A 229 24.76 11.50 -23.37
CA LYS A 229 25.18 11.46 -24.77
C LYS A 229 24.08 11.92 -25.73
N THR A 230 22.87 11.37 -25.60
CA THR A 230 21.79 11.62 -26.57
C THR A 230 20.80 12.69 -26.13
N GLN A 231 20.86 13.14 -24.86
CA GLN A 231 19.88 14.03 -24.23
C GLN A 231 18.44 13.50 -24.23
N LYS A 232 18.25 12.23 -24.60
CA LYS A 232 16.95 11.54 -24.54
C LYS A 232 16.65 11.11 -23.12
N LEU A 233 15.37 11.00 -22.80
CA LEU A 233 14.91 10.55 -21.50
C LEU A 233 15.09 9.05 -21.31
N GLN A 234 15.59 8.69 -20.13
CA GLN A 234 15.59 7.35 -19.58
C GLN A 234 14.71 7.34 -18.35
N PHE A 235 13.80 6.37 -18.29
CA PHE A 235 12.98 6.09 -17.13
C PHE A 235 13.54 4.92 -16.33
N TYR A 236 13.57 5.11 -15.03
CA TYR A 236 13.81 4.09 -14.03
C TYR A 236 12.50 3.84 -13.30
N PHE A 237 12.11 2.58 -13.17
CA PHE A 237 10.95 2.18 -12.40
C PHE A 237 11.35 1.09 -11.41
N GLU A 238 10.81 1.19 -10.20
CA GLU A 238 10.75 0.09 -9.25
C GLU A 238 9.28 -0.25 -9.04
N ALA A 239 8.86 -1.46 -9.37
CA ALA A 239 7.48 -1.91 -9.29
C ALA A 239 7.33 -3.10 -8.34
N GLU A 240 6.15 -3.24 -7.72
CA GLU A 240 5.83 -4.41 -6.89
C GLU A 240 5.73 -5.69 -7.73
N GLY A 241 6.19 -6.79 -7.17
CA GLY A 241 6.20 -8.11 -7.80
C GLY A 241 7.56 -8.51 -8.38
N HIS A 242 7.70 -9.80 -8.63
CA HIS A 242 8.86 -10.42 -9.24
C HIS A 242 8.70 -10.46 -10.76
N ARG A 243 9.80 -10.39 -11.53
CA ARG A 243 9.77 -10.49 -13.00
C ARG A 243 9.13 -11.77 -13.54
N ASP A 244 9.09 -12.81 -12.71
CA ASP A 244 8.52 -14.13 -13.04
C ASP A 244 7.03 -14.22 -12.65
N ASP A 245 6.45 -13.17 -12.07
CA ASP A 245 5.02 -13.08 -11.84
C ASP A 245 4.32 -12.76 -13.16
N ASP A 246 3.27 -13.51 -13.51
CA ASP A 246 2.56 -13.38 -14.79
C ASP A 246 2.12 -11.94 -15.09
N ALA A 247 1.66 -11.22 -14.06
CA ALA A 247 1.25 -9.82 -14.18
C ALA A 247 2.43 -8.91 -14.56
N VAL A 248 3.58 -9.07 -13.89
CA VAL A 248 4.77 -8.26 -14.11
C VAL A 248 5.40 -8.59 -15.46
N ALA A 249 5.60 -9.88 -15.76
CA ALA A 249 6.14 -10.34 -17.04
C ALA A 249 5.32 -9.79 -18.22
N ALA A 250 3.99 -9.89 -18.14
CA ALA A 250 3.10 -9.38 -19.17
C ALA A 250 3.01 -7.84 -19.20
N ALA A 251 3.37 -7.14 -18.12
CA ALA A 251 3.52 -5.69 -18.12
C ALA A 251 4.78 -5.28 -18.87
N LEU A 252 5.93 -5.88 -18.53
CA LEU A 252 7.22 -5.59 -19.15
C LEU A 252 7.18 -5.86 -20.65
N GLU A 253 6.64 -7.01 -21.08
CA GLU A 253 6.49 -7.35 -22.49
C GLU A 253 5.62 -6.32 -23.25
N SER A 254 4.52 -5.88 -22.62
CA SER A 254 3.61 -4.89 -23.23
C SER A 254 4.27 -3.51 -23.34
N ILE A 255 5.00 -3.09 -22.30
CA ILE A 255 5.76 -1.83 -22.30
C ILE A 255 6.80 -1.85 -23.43
N GLU A 256 7.58 -2.92 -23.56
CA GLU A 256 8.60 -3.03 -24.60
C GLU A 256 7.98 -3.09 -26.00
N LYS A 257 7.07 -4.03 -26.25
CA LYS A 257 6.58 -4.33 -27.61
C LYS A 257 5.50 -3.37 -28.11
N LYS A 258 4.64 -2.84 -27.23
CA LYS A 258 3.48 -2.02 -27.65
C LYS A 258 3.67 -0.54 -27.39
N ILE A 259 4.33 -0.18 -26.29
CA ILE A 259 4.45 1.22 -25.84
C ILE A 259 5.72 1.85 -26.34
N ILE A 260 6.87 1.21 -26.13
CA ILE A 260 8.16 1.71 -26.57
C ILE A 260 8.40 1.34 -28.04
N GLN A 261 8.01 0.12 -28.44
CA GLN A 261 8.13 -0.40 -29.81
C GLN A 261 9.59 -0.47 -30.29
N GLU A 262 10.51 -0.73 -29.36
CA GLU A 262 11.93 -0.97 -29.64
C GLU A 262 12.36 -2.24 -28.88
N GLU A 263 12.99 -3.18 -29.58
CA GLU A 263 13.52 -4.41 -28.97
C GLU A 263 14.68 -4.09 -28.03
N ASP A 264 14.80 -4.86 -26.95
CA ASP A 264 15.79 -4.69 -25.88
C ASP A 264 15.79 -3.28 -25.26
N SER A 265 14.62 -2.63 -25.28
CA SER A 265 14.47 -1.27 -24.75
C SER A 265 14.33 -1.22 -23.23
N LEU A 266 14.11 -2.37 -22.59
CA LEU A 266 14.06 -2.54 -21.15
C LEU A 266 15.22 -3.40 -20.65
N LYS A 267 15.95 -2.89 -19.65
CA LYS A 267 16.89 -3.68 -18.86
C LYS A 267 16.35 -3.89 -17.45
N ILE A 268 16.14 -5.14 -17.08
CA ILE A 268 15.81 -5.52 -15.70
C ILE A 268 17.10 -5.44 -14.88
N LEU A 269 17.13 -4.54 -13.90
CA LEU A 269 18.25 -4.41 -12.96
C LEU A 269 18.22 -5.51 -11.90
N GLY A 270 17.05 -6.03 -11.57
CA GLY A 270 16.86 -7.18 -10.68
C GLY A 270 15.43 -7.29 -10.17
N SER A 271 15.09 -8.48 -9.68
CA SER A 271 13.89 -8.74 -8.88
C SER A 271 14.36 -9.28 -7.54
N TYR A 272 13.91 -8.70 -6.44
CA TYR A 272 14.51 -8.89 -5.12
C TYR A 272 13.49 -8.69 -4.00
N PRO A 273 13.77 -9.19 -2.77
CA PRO A 273 12.92 -8.97 -1.62
C PRO A 273 12.68 -7.48 -1.39
N ARG A 274 11.41 -7.10 -1.33
CA ARG A 274 11.01 -5.72 -1.08
C ARG A 274 11.22 -5.37 0.38
N VAL A 275 11.75 -4.17 0.61
CA VAL A 275 11.85 -3.57 1.95
C VAL A 275 11.02 -2.29 2.01
N ASP A 276 10.24 -2.14 3.07
CA ASP A 276 9.52 -0.88 3.32
C ASP A 276 10.42 0.09 4.08
N MET A 277 10.48 1.33 3.59
CA MET A 277 11.16 2.42 4.29
C MET A 277 10.31 2.96 5.46
N ARG A 278 8.99 2.71 5.41
CA ARG A 278 8.05 2.98 6.49
C ARG A 278 8.16 1.88 7.55
N VAL A 279 7.97 2.27 8.80
CA VAL A 279 7.90 1.32 9.91
C VAL A 279 6.48 0.77 9.92
N LYS A 280 6.33 -0.52 9.64
CA LYS A 280 5.08 -1.25 9.91
C LYS A 280 4.99 -1.47 11.41
N LEU A 281 3.93 -0.96 12.02
CA LEU A 281 3.63 -1.16 13.42
C LEU A 281 2.97 -2.53 13.61
N ILE A 282 2.13 -2.93 12.66
CA ILE A 282 1.49 -4.24 12.63
C ILE A 282 2.45 -5.26 12.01
N LYS A 283 2.65 -6.40 12.69
CA LYS A 283 3.40 -7.54 12.16
C LYS A 283 2.47 -8.68 11.79
N THR A 284 1.44 -8.92 12.62
CA THR A 284 0.57 -10.08 12.46
C THR A 284 -0.92 -9.71 12.61
N PHE A 285 -1.73 -10.17 11.66
CA PHE A 285 -3.19 -10.13 11.71
C PHE A 285 -3.77 -11.51 12.03
N GLY A 286 -4.77 -11.55 12.89
CA GLY A 286 -5.50 -12.74 13.25
C GLY A 286 -6.98 -12.64 12.86
N PHE A 287 -7.47 -13.54 12.01
CA PHE A 287 -8.87 -13.55 11.60
C PHE A 287 -9.70 -14.51 12.44
N ILE A 288 -10.81 -14.02 12.97
CA ILE A 288 -11.91 -14.84 13.50
C ILE A 288 -12.98 -14.90 12.40
N GLY A 289 -13.03 -16.05 11.73
CA GLY A 289 -13.78 -16.27 10.50
C GLY A 289 -12.89 -16.83 9.39
N THR A 290 -13.37 -17.85 8.70
CA THR A 290 -12.67 -18.50 7.56
C THR A 290 -13.47 -18.36 6.27
N GLY A 291 -14.34 -17.35 6.21
CA GLY A 291 -15.15 -17.06 5.03
C GLY A 291 -14.30 -16.52 3.88
N ASP A 292 -14.89 -16.44 2.70
CA ASP A 292 -14.17 -16.01 1.50
C ASP A 292 -13.60 -14.59 1.64
N MET A 293 -14.31 -13.69 2.35
CA MET A 293 -13.79 -12.35 2.64
C MET A 293 -12.59 -12.35 3.58
N SER A 294 -12.56 -13.24 4.58
CA SER A 294 -11.41 -13.37 5.49
C SER A 294 -10.19 -13.83 4.73
N LYS A 295 -10.34 -14.84 3.86
CA LYS A 295 -9.27 -15.31 2.97
C LYS A 295 -8.82 -14.22 1.99
N TRP A 296 -9.77 -13.46 1.47
CA TRP A 296 -9.50 -12.38 0.53
C TRP A 296 -8.64 -11.27 1.16
N PHE A 297 -8.98 -10.82 2.38
CA PHE A 297 -8.15 -9.85 3.09
C PHE A 297 -6.81 -10.44 3.55
N ALA A 298 -6.81 -11.69 4.03
CA ALA A 298 -5.58 -12.39 4.40
C ALA A 298 -4.59 -12.42 3.23
N ASP A 299 -5.05 -12.83 2.04
CA ASP A 299 -4.26 -12.83 0.81
C ASP A 299 -3.66 -11.44 0.52
N LYS A 300 -4.46 -10.37 0.57
CA LYS A 300 -3.94 -9.01 0.29
C LYS A 300 -2.97 -8.51 1.35
N LEU A 301 -3.17 -8.84 2.62
CA LEU A 301 -2.25 -8.48 3.69
C LEU A 301 -0.93 -9.27 3.58
N GLU A 302 -0.98 -10.54 3.21
CA GLU A 302 0.23 -11.36 2.99
C GLU A 302 1.06 -10.85 1.82
N HIS A 303 0.41 -10.43 0.72
CA HIS A 303 1.09 -9.75 -0.40
C HIS A 303 1.67 -8.38 -0.01
N GLU A 304 1.27 -7.82 1.13
CA GLU A 304 1.88 -6.64 1.73
C GLU A 304 2.95 -7.01 2.77
N GLY A 305 3.32 -8.29 2.91
CA GLY A 305 4.36 -8.74 3.83
C GLY A 305 3.94 -8.81 5.30
N TYR A 306 2.64 -8.73 5.58
CA TYR A 306 2.10 -9.02 6.90
C TYR A 306 1.96 -10.53 7.10
N LYS A 307 2.09 -11.00 8.34
CA LYS A 307 1.71 -12.38 8.68
C LYS A 307 0.23 -12.44 8.95
N THR A 308 -0.46 -13.46 8.46
CA THR A 308 -1.88 -13.65 8.77
C THR A 308 -2.14 -15.04 9.33
N VAL A 309 -3.13 -15.13 10.23
CA VAL A 309 -3.56 -16.37 10.85
C VAL A 309 -5.07 -16.44 10.78
N LEU A 310 -5.63 -17.40 10.04
CA LEU A 310 -7.08 -17.61 10.00
C LEU A 310 -7.52 -18.64 11.03
N THR A 311 -8.57 -18.30 11.79
CA THR A 311 -9.19 -19.20 12.75
C THR A 311 -10.71 -19.26 12.53
N GLY A 312 -11.29 -20.44 12.74
CA GLY A 312 -12.72 -20.66 12.63
C GLY A 312 -13.10 -22.05 13.12
N ARG A 313 -14.35 -22.45 12.87
CA ARG A 313 -14.86 -23.78 13.29
C ARG A 313 -14.13 -24.95 12.61
N SER A 314 -13.62 -24.72 11.41
CA SER A 314 -12.97 -25.73 10.57
C SER A 314 -11.45 -25.77 10.70
N THR A 315 -10.82 -24.85 11.43
CA THR A 315 -9.35 -24.84 11.63
C THR A 315 -8.97 -25.64 12.87
N PRO A 316 -7.74 -26.18 12.97
CA PRO A 316 -7.26 -26.76 14.23
C PRO A 316 -7.01 -25.69 15.30
N LEU A 317 -6.39 -24.57 14.90
CA LEU A 317 -6.13 -23.42 15.76
C LEU A 317 -7.43 -22.68 16.06
N ARG A 318 -7.66 -22.38 17.34
CA ARG A 318 -8.84 -21.65 17.82
C ARG A 318 -8.53 -20.18 18.11
N PRO A 319 -9.53 -19.28 18.07
CA PRO A 319 -9.30 -17.87 18.36
C PRO A 319 -8.60 -17.60 19.69
N GLU A 320 -8.92 -18.35 20.74
CA GLU A 320 -8.32 -18.22 22.08
C GLU A 320 -6.80 -18.46 22.08
N GLN A 321 -6.31 -19.31 21.18
CA GLN A 321 -4.89 -19.60 21.02
C GLN A 321 -4.18 -18.60 20.10
N MET A 322 -4.92 -18.01 19.16
CA MET A 322 -4.38 -17.07 18.17
C MET A 322 -4.29 -15.65 18.73
N ILE A 323 -5.29 -15.19 19.49
CA ILE A 323 -5.40 -13.80 19.96
C ILE A 323 -4.13 -13.32 20.69
N PRO A 324 -3.47 -14.09 21.56
CA PRO A 324 -2.24 -13.63 22.22
C PRO A 324 -1.05 -13.39 21.29
N GLU A 325 -1.04 -14.04 20.12
CA GLU A 325 0.10 -14.10 19.19
C GLU A 325 0.05 -13.03 18.07
N VAL A 326 -1.03 -12.25 17.99
CA VAL A 326 -1.26 -11.27 16.92
C VAL A 326 -1.29 -9.83 17.45
N ASP A 327 -1.06 -8.84 16.59
CA ASP A 327 -1.18 -7.43 16.96
C ASP A 327 -2.61 -6.92 16.72
N VAL A 328 -3.24 -7.42 15.65
CA VAL A 328 -4.60 -7.03 15.23
C VAL A 328 -5.48 -8.26 15.08
N VAL A 329 -6.62 -8.27 15.76
CA VAL A 329 -7.69 -9.25 15.60
C VAL A 329 -8.75 -8.69 14.66
N MET A 330 -9.10 -9.45 13.63
CA MET A 330 -10.14 -9.12 12.67
C MET A 330 -11.33 -10.06 12.83
N ILE A 331 -12.51 -9.53 13.13
CA ILE A 331 -13.75 -10.33 13.15
C ILE A 331 -14.45 -10.18 11.80
N CYS A 332 -14.59 -11.30 11.09
CA CYS A 332 -15.23 -11.37 9.78
C CYS A 332 -16.15 -12.61 9.74
N VAL A 333 -17.29 -12.49 10.40
CA VAL A 333 -18.31 -13.54 10.57
C VAL A 333 -19.68 -13.03 10.09
N PRO A 334 -20.72 -13.88 9.96
CA PRO A 334 -22.06 -13.41 9.64
C PRO A 334 -22.53 -12.32 10.61
N ILE A 335 -23.27 -11.33 10.10
CA ILE A 335 -23.70 -10.13 10.85
C ILE A 335 -24.37 -10.52 12.18
N SER A 336 -25.30 -11.48 12.15
CA SER A 336 -25.99 -12.01 13.32
C SER A 336 -25.08 -12.66 14.38
N ASN A 337 -23.88 -13.11 14.00
CA ASN A 337 -22.94 -13.75 14.91
C ASN A 337 -21.88 -12.78 15.44
N THR A 338 -21.77 -11.58 14.88
CA THR A 338 -20.70 -10.63 15.22
C THR A 338 -20.75 -10.22 16.70
N PRO A 339 -21.90 -9.81 17.29
CA PRO A 339 -21.94 -9.42 18.70
C PRO A 339 -21.54 -10.54 19.66
N ASP A 340 -22.01 -11.77 19.42
CA ASP A 340 -21.67 -12.91 20.30
C ASP A 340 -20.21 -13.32 20.16
N THR A 341 -19.64 -13.21 18.96
CA THR A 341 -18.21 -13.41 18.72
C THR A 341 -17.39 -12.37 19.49
N ILE A 342 -17.81 -11.10 19.49
CA ILE A 342 -17.17 -10.04 20.26
C ILE A 342 -17.28 -10.31 21.76
N LYS A 343 -18.44 -10.70 22.28
CA LYS A 343 -18.61 -11.02 23.71
C LYS A 343 -17.72 -12.18 24.15
N GLN A 344 -17.59 -13.20 23.29
CA GLN A 344 -16.79 -14.38 23.58
C GLN A 344 -15.29 -14.08 23.59
N TYR A 345 -14.80 -13.35 22.59
CA TYR A 345 -13.35 -13.20 22.35
C TYR A 345 -12.79 -11.82 22.70
N GLY A 346 -13.62 -10.78 22.73
CA GLY A 346 -13.26 -9.42 23.13
C GLY A 346 -12.48 -9.35 24.46
N PRO A 347 -12.93 -10.06 25.52
CA PRO A 347 -12.23 -10.05 26.80
C PRO A 347 -10.83 -10.68 26.79
N LEU A 348 -10.47 -11.41 25.73
CA LEU A 348 -9.16 -12.07 25.59
C LEU A 348 -8.11 -11.14 24.96
N LEU A 349 -8.51 -10.00 24.39
CA LEU A 349 -7.58 -9.03 23.86
C LEU A 349 -6.89 -8.26 24.99
N ARG A 350 -5.59 -8.02 24.84
CA ARG A 350 -4.77 -7.23 25.77
C ARG A 350 -4.58 -5.81 25.29
N ASP A 351 -4.25 -4.92 26.21
CA ASP A 351 -3.86 -3.54 25.89
C ASP A 351 -2.69 -3.51 24.90
N GLY A 352 -2.76 -2.58 23.95
CA GLY A 352 -1.79 -2.50 22.84
C GLY A 352 -2.09 -3.42 21.66
N GLN A 353 -3.23 -4.12 21.65
CA GLN A 353 -3.78 -4.78 20.46
C GLN A 353 -4.89 -3.95 19.80
N SER A 354 -5.30 -4.32 18.59
CA SER A 354 -6.46 -3.76 17.91
C SER A 354 -7.51 -4.82 17.59
N LEU A 355 -8.78 -4.44 17.68
CA LEU A 355 -9.93 -5.17 17.15
C LEU A 355 -10.52 -4.39 15.97
N ILE A 356 -10.41 -4.96 14.77
CA ILE A 356 -11.02 -4.43 13.55
C ILE A 356 -12.22 -5.29 13.17
N LEU A 357 -13.38 -4.66 13.07
CA LEU A 357 -14.65 -5.33 12.77
C LEU A 357 -14.96 -5.20 11.28
N LEU A 358 -14.89 -6.31 10.55
CA LEU A 358 -15.34 -6.38 9.16
C LEU A 358 -16.83 -6.75 9.14
N ALA A 359 -17.69 -5.75 9.36
CA ALA A 359 -19.11 -5.95 9.61
C ALA A 359 -19.99 -4.96 8.84
N GLY A 360 -21.22 -5.40 8.51
CA GLY A 360 -22.22 -4.59 7.80
C GLY A 360 -23.21 -3.84 8.71
N GLU A 361 -23.01 -3.88 10.03
CA GLU A 361 -23.80 -3.17 11.05
C GLU A 361 -22.84 -2.56 12.05
N ALA A 362 -22.97 -1.26 12.32
CA ALA A 362 -22.00 -0.48 13.08
C ALA A 362 -22.42 -0.19 14.51
N GLU A 363 -23.64 0.29 14.76
CA GLU A 363 -24.05 0.77 16.09
C GLU A 363 -23.91 -0.31 17.15
N HIS A 364 -24.65 -1.41 17.00
CA HIS A 364 -24.68 -2.49 17.99
C HIS A 364 -23.33 -3.21 18.09
N THR A 365 -22.65 -3.38 16.96
CA THR A 365 -21.35 -4.05 16.85
C THR A 365 -20.26 -3.29 17.61
N LEU A 366 -20.16 -1.98 17.42
CA LEU A 366 -19.18 -1.14 18.10
C LEU A 366 -19.49 -0.96 19.59
N ASP A 367 -20.77 -0.80 19.95
CA ASP A 367 -21.19 -0.72 21.36
C ASP A 367 -20.83 -2.01 22.12
N THR A 368 -21.06 -3.17 21.49
CA THR A 368 -20.67 -4.47 22.05
C THR A 368 -19.15 -4.55 22.22
N ALA A 369 -18.38 -4.09 21.23
CA ALA A 369 -16.91 -4.10 21.29
C ALA A 369 -16.37 -3.17 22.38
N LEU A 370 -16.91 -1.95 22.49
CA LEU A 370 -16.54 -0.99 23.54
C LEU A 370 -16.81 -1.55 24.94
N THR A 371 -17.90 -2.30 25.10
CA THR A 371 -18.29 -2.89 26.39
C THR A 371 -17.43 -4.10 26.78
N HIS A 372 -17.00 -4.91 25.81
CA HIS A 372 -16.36 -6.22 26.07
C HIS A 372 -14.85 -6.25 25.81
N THR A 373 -14.21 -5.09 25.62
CA THR A 373 -12.75 -4.99 25.46
C THR A 373 -12.19 -3.92 26.40
N SER A 374 -10.96 -4.10 26.90
CA SER A 374 -10.30 -3.10 27.77
C SER A 374 -10.03 -1.77 27.05
N GLU A 375 -9.91 -0.67 27.79
CA GLU A 375 -9.69 0.67 27.21
C GLU A 375 -8.42 0.78 26.34
N GLY A 376 -7.40 -0.04 26.62
CA GLY A 376 -6.14 -0.06 25.87
C GLY A 376 -6.18 -0.84 24.55
N VAL A 377 -7.31 -1.44 24.17
CA VAL A 377 -7.49 -2.08 22.86
C VAL A 377 -7.98 -1.04 21.84
N GLU A 378 -7.34 -0.95 20.67
CA GLU A 378 -7.84 -0.06 19.62
C GLU A 378 -9.08 -0.66 18.94
N LEU A 379 -10.09 0.16 18.63
CA LEU A 379 -11.33 -0.31 17.98
C LEU A 379 -11.62 0.47 16.70
N MET A 380 -11.95 -0.24 15.63
CA MET A 380 -12.44 0.36 14.37
C MET A 380 -13.38 -0.62 13.67
N LEU A 381 -14.39 -0.09 12.98
CA LEU A 381 -15.22 -0.88 12.08
C LEU A 381 -14.95 -0.46 10.64
N VAL A 382 -14.88 -1.47 9.77
CA VAL A 382 -14.72 -1.30 8.33
C VAL A 382 -15.78 -2.14 7.63
N HIS A 383 -16.62 -1.50 6.83
CA HIS A 383 -17.55 -2.17 5.94
C HIS A 383 -17.04 -2.05 4.50
N ASN A 384 -16.46 -3.14 3.98
CA ASN A 384 -16.07 -3.22 2.57
C ASN A 384 -17.31 -3.40 1.68
N LEU A 385 -17.58 -2.44 0.78
CA LEU A 385 -18.75 -2.49 -0.11
C LEU A 385 -18.43 -3.26 -1.41
N TRP A 386 -17.77 -4.41 -1.27
CA TRP A 386 -17.46 -5.34 -2.34
C TRP A 386 -17.42 -6.79 -1.85
N GLY A 387 -17.75 -7.72 -2.74
CA GLY A 387 -17.71 -9.16 -2.44
C GLY A 387 -16.35 -9.82 -2.74
N PRO A 388 -16.17 -11.10 -2.37
CA PRO A 388 -14.90 -11.82 -2.43
C PRO A 388 -14.42 -12.11 -3.87
N ALA A 389 -15.29 -12.01 -4.87
CA ALA A 389 -14.92 -12.12 -6.28
C ALA A 389 -14.18 -10.87 -6.82
N ALA A 390 -14.06 -9.82 -6.00
CA ALA A 390 -13.28 -8.64 -6.30
C ALA A 390 -11.80 -8.97 -6.58
N ALA A 391 -11.26 -8.54 -7.73
CA ALA A 391 -9.81 -8.69 -7.97
C ALA A 391 -8.95 -7.75 -7.09
N ALA A 392 -9.41 -6.50 -6.90
CA ALA A 392 -8.73 -5.46 -6.14
C ALA A 392 -9.74 -4.55 -5.40
N MET A 393 -9.27 -3.67 -4.50
CA MET A 393 -10.10 -2.64 -3.83
C MET A 393 -10.21 -1.34 -4.62
N LYS A 394 -9.45 -1.23 -5.72
CA LYS A 394 -9.40 -0.02 -6.54
C LYS A 394 -10.80 0.38 -7.02
N ASP A 395 -11.12 1.66 -6.84
CA ASP A 395 -12.40 2.28 -7.22
C ASP A 395 -13.62 1.68 -6.51
N LYS A 396 -13.42 1.07 -5.33
CA LYS A 396 -14.48 0.51 -4.49
C LYS A 396 -14.54 1.23 -3.16
N ASN A 397 -15.75 1.35 -2.62
CA ASN A 397 -15.97 2.09 -1.39
C ASN A 397 -15.81 1.20 -0.15
N ALA A 398 -15.13 1.72 0.86
CA ALA A 398 -15.13 1.19 2.22
C ALA A 398 -15.69 2.26 3.16
N SER A 399 -16.74 1.93 3.91
CA SER A 399 -17.16 2.79 5.02
C SER A 399 -16.32 2.44 6.25
N VAL A 400 -15.76 3.47 6.88
CA VAL A 400 -14.88 3.35 8.05
C VAL A 400 -15.50 4.13 9.19
N VAL A 401 -15.79 3.43 10.28
CA VAL A 401 -16.29 4.05 11.51
C VAL A 401 -15.18 3.98 12.55
N ARG A 402 -14.52 5.12 12.78
CA ARG A 402 -13.51 5.28 13.83
C ARG A 402 -14.18 5.55 15.17
N THR A 403 -13.57 5.05 16.24
CA THR A 403 -13.96 5.31 17.63
C THR A 403 -12.94 6.23 18.28
N ALA A 404 -13.23 6.73 19.49
CA ALA A 404 -12.26 7.45 20.31
C ALA A 404 -11.02 6.59 20.65
N ARG A 405 -11.12 5.26 20.55
CA ARG A 405 -10.04 4.29 20.76
C ARG A 405 -9.29 3.91 19.48
N SER A 406 -9.63 4.45 18.30
CA SER A 406 -8.91 4.13 17.05
C SER A 406 -7.52 4.80 17.02
N GLY A 407 -6.46 4.01 17.19
CA GLY A 407 -5.08 4.51 17.28
C GLY A 407 -4.24 4.23 16.02
N ALA A 408 -3.00 3.80 16.25
CA ALA A 408 -1.99 3.66 15.21
C ALA A 408 -2.20 2.40 14.36
N PHE A 409 -2.65 1.30 14.94
CA PHE A 409 -2.96 0.07 14.19
C PHE A 409 -4.17 0.28 13.28
N CYS A 410 -5.22 0.93 13.79
CA CYS A 410 -6.38 1.30 12.95
C CYS A 410 -5.96 2.20 11.78
N SER A 411 -5.08 3.18 12.03
CA SER A 411 -4.56 4.09 10.99
C SER A 411 -3.71 3.37 9.94
N GLU A 412 -2.89 2.40 10.35
CA GLU A 412 -2.09 1.59 9.42
C GLU A 412 -2.99 0.71 8.53
N PHE A 413 -4.01 0.07 9.09
CA PHE A 413 -4.96 -0.72 8.30
C PHE A 413 -5.79 0.15 7.33
N GLU A 414 -6.21 1.34 7.75
CA GLU A 414 -6.88 2.29 6.85
C GLU A 414 -5.97 2.76 5.71
N ALA A 415 -4.69 3.03 6.01
CA ALA A 415 -3.69 3.37 5.00
C ALA A 415 -3.46 2.22 4.02
N PHE A 416 -3.54 0.97 4.46
CA PHE A 416 -3.54 -0.21 3.59
C PHE A 416 -4.74 -0.20 2.63
N LEU A 417 -5.97 0.04 3.11
CA LEU A 417 -7.15 0.14 2.22
C LEU A 417 -6.98 1.25 1.17
N TYR A 418 -6.54 2.43 1.60
CA TYR A 418 -6.30 3.56 0.72
C TYR A 418 -5.21 3.27 -0.32
N LYS A 419 -4.11 2.64 0.10
CA LYS A 419 -3.01 2.23 -0.80
C LYS A 419 -3.52 1.35 -1.95
N HIS A 420 -4.43 0.43 -1.66
CA HIS A 420 -5.01 -0.46 -2.67
C HIS A 420 -6.19 0.17 -3.46
N GLY A 421 -6.39 1.48 -3.31
CA GLY A 421 -7.32 2.28 -4.11
C GLY A 421 -8.77 2.24 -3.63
N ALA A 422 -9.02 1.83 -2.37
CA ALA A 422 -10.35 1.94 -1.79
C ALA A 422 -10.73 3.42 -1.57
N GLY A 423 -11.94 3.80 -1.98
CA GLY A 423 -12.56 5.05 -1.59
C GLY A 423 -13.02 4.97 -0.14
N ILE A 424 -12.34 5.67 0.76
CA ILE A 424 -12.66 5.67 2.19
C ILE A 424 -13.74 6.72 2.48
N CYS A 425 -14.84 6.29 3.05
CA CYS A 425 -15.90 7.16 3.56
C CYS A 425 -15.96 7.03 5.09
N HIS A 426 -15.71 8.13 5.80
CA HIS A 426 -15.80 8.15 7.26
C HIS A 426 -17.23 8.44 7.68
N ASP A 427 -17.79 7.55 8.51
CA ASP A 427 -19.16 7.64 8.98
C ASP A 427 -19.24 7.64 10.52
N THR A 428 -20.35 8.14 11.04
CA THR A 428 -20.79 7.80 12.40
C THR A 428 -21.46 6.43 12.39
N PRO A 429 -21.53 5.70 13.52
CA PRO A 429 -22.20 4.41 13.57
C PRO A 429 -23.64 4.45 13.04
N SER A 430 -24.42 5.45 13.45
CA SER A 430 -25.81 5.64 13.01
C SER A 430 -25.94 6.12 11.57
N GLY A 431 -25.00 6.96 11.11
CA GLY A 431 -24.92 7.39 9.71
C GLY A 431 -24.69 6.22 8.77
N HIS A 432 -23.72 5.35 9.12
CA HIS A 432 -23.45 4.11 8.40
C HIS A 432 -24.70 3.22 8.31
N ASP A 433 -25.33 2.89 9.45
CA ASP A 433 -26.45 1.95 9.49
C ASP A 433 -27.69 2.49 8.74
N LEU A 434 -27.92 3.80 8.78
CA LEU A 434 -28.94 4.46 7.97
C LEU A 434 -28.66 4.31 6.47
N LEU A 435 -27.43 4.60 6.04
CA LEU A 435 -27.02 4.50 4.64
C LEU A 435 -27.02 3.06 4.12
N MET A 436 -26.69 2.06 4.96
CA MET A 436 -26.83 0.65 4.60
C MET A 436 -28.29 0.25 4.42
N GLY A 437 -29.21 0.90 5.14
CA GLY A 437 -30.64 0.83 4.87
C GLY A 437 -30.99 1.19 3.41
N VAL A 438 -30.42 2.28 2.91
CA VAL A 438 -30.66 2.80 1.56
C VAL A 438 -29.91 2.00 0.49
N GLY A 439 -28.62 1.73 0.71
CA GLY A 439 -27.73 1.15 -0.30
C GLY A 439 -27.77 -0.37 -0.41
N GLN A 440 -28.19 -1.09 0.65
CA GLN A 440 -28.18 -2.55 0.67
C GLN A 440 -29.54 -3.14 1.02
N LYS A 441 -30.12 -2.72 2.16
CA LYS A 441 -31.32 -3.37 2.72
C LYS A 441 -32.56 -3.18 1.85
N LEU A 442 -32.86 -1.94 1.46
CA LEU A 442 -34.00 -1.63 0.61
C LEU A 442 -33.88 -2.27 -0.78
N PRO A 443 -32.79 -2.08 -1.55
CA PRO A 443 -32.63 -2.72 -2.86
C PRO A 443 -32.73 -4.25 -2.81
N THR A 444 -32.18 -4.87 -1.76
CA THR A 444 -32.29 -6.31 -1.54
C THR A 444 -33.74 -6.73 -1.32
N THR A 445 -34.45 -6.03 -0.44
CA THR A 445 -35.85 -6.34 -0.13
C THR A 445 -36.74 -6.20 -1.37
N VAL A 446 -36.58 -5.10 -2.12
CA VAL A 446 -37.31 -4.86 -3.37
C VAL A 446 -37.04 -5.97 -4.39
N SER A 447 -35.78 -6.38 -4.55
CA SER A 447 -35.39 -7.42 -5.50
C SER A 447 -35.96 -8.79 -5.16
N VAL A 448 -35.95 -9.18 -3.87
CA VAL A 448 -36.54 -10.45 -3.41
C VAL A 448 -38.06 -10.43 -3.58
N ALA A 449 -38.71 -9.32 -3.23
CA ALA A 449 -40.15 -9.15 -3.43
C ALA A 449 -40.54 -9.19 -4.93
N LEU A 450 -39.73 -8.55 -5.79
CA LEU A 450 -39.93 -8.56 -7.24
C LEU A 450 -39.86 -9.98 -7.82
N ALA A 451 -38.83 -10.75 -7.47
CA ALA A 451 -38.69 -12.13 -7.91
C ALA A 451 -39.88 -12.99 -7.47
N ARG A 452 -40.35 -12.78 -6.24
CA ARG A 452 -41.52 -13.48 -5.70
C ARG A 452 -42.79 -13.12 -6.46
N ALA A 453 -43.01 -11.84 -6.75
CA ALA A 453 -44.18 -11.38 -7.50
C ALA A 453 -44.20 -11.94 -8.94
N LEU A 454 -43.05 -12.00 -9.62
CA LEU A 454 -42.93 -12.64 -10.94
C LEU A 454 -43.31 -14.12 -10.90
N ALA A 455 -42.82 -14.84 -9.90
CA ALA A 455 -43.14 -16.26 -9.71
C ALA A 455 -44.63 -16.50 -9.41
N GLU A 456 -45.23 -15.68 -8.54
CA GLU A 456 -46.66 -15.80 -8.18
C GLU A 456 -47.59 -15.50 -9.35
N ASN A 457 -47.16 -14.68 -10.30
CA ASN A 457 -47.92 -14.35 -11.52
C ASN A 457 -47.52 -15.20 -12.73
N SER A 458 -46.70 -16.25 -12.54
CA SER A 458 -46.25 -17.16 -13.61
C SER A 458 -45.61 -16.44 -14.81
N ILE A 459 -44.89 -15.35 -14.55
CA ILE A 459 -44.20 -14.60 -15.61
C ILE A 459 -42.97 -15.40 -16.07
N ASN A 460 -42.91 -15.68 -17.37
CA ASN A 460 -41.74 -16.33 -17.97
C ASN A 460 -40.58 -15.33 -18.07
N THR A 461 -39.43 -15.70 -17.51
CA THR A 461 -38.24 -14.83 -17.50
C THR A 461 -37.71 -14.50 -18.89
N ALA A 462 -37.99 -15.35 -19.89
CA ALA A 462 -37.62 -15.08 -21.29
C ALA A 462 -38.38 -13.88 -21.88
N ASP A 463 -39.62 -13.66 -21.43
CA ASP A 463 -40.51 -12.64 -21.98
C ASP A 463 -40.22 -11.25 -21.40
N ILE A 464 -39.63 -11.19 -20.20
CA ILE A 464 -39.32 -9.94 -19.48
C ILE A 464 -38.49 -8.99 -20.33
N VAL A 465 -37.45 -9.50 -21.02
CA VAL A 465 -36.55 -8.65 -21.82
C VAL A 465 -37.24 -8.09 -23.05
N THR A 466 -38.09 -8.90 -23.70
CA THR A 466 -38.74 -8.53 -24.97
C THR A 466 -39.78 -7.42 -24.83
N HIS A 467 -40.33 -7.21 -23.62
CA HIS A 467 -41.37 -6.21 -23.35
C HIS A 467 -40.91 -5.12 -22.37
N SER A 468 -39.60 -4.98 -22.14
CA SER A 468 -39.03 -3.97 -21.24
C SER A 468 -38.27 -2.89 -22.01
N THR A 469 -38.41 -1.64 -21.58
CA THR A 469 -37.45 -0.60 -21.95
C THR A 469 -36.11 -0.86 -21.26
N LEU A 470 -35.01 -0.30 -21.79
CA LEU A 470 -33.68 -0.42 -21.16
C LEU A 470 -33.69 0.02 -19.69
N THR A 471 -34.39 1.12 -19.39
CA THR A 471 -34.57 1.62 -18.02
C THR A 471 -35.34 0.65 -17.12
N SER A 472 -36.38 -0.01 -17.65
CA SER A 472 -37.18 -0.98 -16.88
C SER A 472 -36.37 -2.24 -16.51
N LEU A 473 -35.31 -2.55 -17.26
CA LEU A 473 -34.44 -3.70 -16.98
C LEU A 473 -33.53 -3.49 -15.76
N TYR A 474 -33.34 -2.26 -15.27
CA TYR A 474 -32.45 -2.01 -14.13
C TYR A 474 -32.83 -2.80 -12.89
N GLY A 475 -34.14 -2.84 -12.56
CA GLY A 475 -34.65 -3.63 -11.44
C GLY A 475 -34.47 -5.14 -11.64
N ILE A 476 -34.64 -5.62 -12.87
CA ILE A 476 -34.47 -7.04 -13.23
C ILE A 476 -33.00 -7.47 -13.12
N LEU A 477 -32.08 -6.63 -13.58
CA LEU A 477 -30.64 -6.89 -13.48
C LEU A 477 -30.16 -6.89 -12.02
N ALA A 478 -30.65 -5.95 -11.21
CA ALA A 478 -30.38 -5.93 -9.76
C ALA A 478 -30.91 -7.20 -9.08
N MET A 479 -32.14 -7.61 -9.41
CA MET A 479 -32.75 -8.84 -8.92
C MET A 479 -31.92 -10.09 -9.28
N ALA A 480 -31.47 -10.20 -10.52
CA ALA A 480 -30.65 -11.32 -10.98
C ALA A 480 -29.30 -11.40 -10.23
N ARG A 481 -28.68 -10.25 -9.94
CA ARG A 481 -27.42 -10.20 -9.16
C ARG A 481 -27.57 -10.72 -7.73
N ILE A 482 -28.72 -10.49 -7.10
CA ILE A 482 -28.99 -10.97 -5.74
C ILE A 482 -29.24 -12.48 -5.73
N HIS A 483 -30.07 -12.97 -6.65
CA HIS A 483 -30.45 -14.39 -6.70
C HIS A 483 -29.35 -15.31 -7.26
N SER A 484 -28.30 -14.76 -7.87
CA SER A 484 -27.11 -15.50 -8.32
C SER A 484 -26.02 -15.66 -7.24
N GLN A 485 -26.26 -15.15 -6.04
CA GLN A 485 -25.31 -15.14 -4.93
C GLN A 485 -25.85 -15.92 -3.72
N ASN A 486 -25.06 -15.98 -2.64
CA ASN A 486 -25.43 -16.74 -1.45
C ASN A 486 -26.66 -16.11 -0.74
N PRO A 487 -27.80 -16.83 -0.62
CA PRO A 487 -29.01 -16.28 -0.02
C PRO A 487 -28.84 -15.93 1.46
N ARG A 488 -27.93 -16.59 2.19
CA ARG A 488 -27.66 -16.28 3.60
C ARG A 488 -27.17 -14.85 3.77
N THR A 489 -26.29 -14.35 2.90
CA THR A 489 -25.76 -12.99 2.98
C THR A 489 -26.88 -11.94 2.91
N TYR A 490 -27.80 -12.10 1.97
CA TYR A 490 -28.93 -11.17 1.82
C TYR A 490 -29.97 -11.31 2.93
N ALA A 491 -30.17 -12.52 3.45
CA ALA A 491 -31.01 -12.73 4.63
C ALA A 491 -30.46 -12.00 5.86
N GLU A 492 -29.14 -12.02 6.07
CA GLU A 492 -28.46 -11.26 7.15
C GLU A 492 -28.72 -9.75 6.98
N ILE A 493 -28.44 -9.19 5.79
CA ILE A 493 -28.66 -7.76 5.48
C ILE A 493 -30.11 -7.34 5.74
N MET A 494 -31.08 -8.13 5.27
CA MET A 494 -32.50 -7.85 5.50
C MET A 494 -32.89 -7.96 6.98
N SER A 495 -32.20 -8.80 7.75
CA SER A 495 -32.45 -9.02 9.17
C SER A 495 -31.75 -8.01 10.09
N THR A 496 -30.77 -7.25 9.58
CA THR A 496 -30.00 -6.26 10.36
C THR A 496 -30.90 -5.28 11.12
N GLY A 497 -30.44 -4.92 12.32
CA GLY A 497 -31.11 -4.00 13.23
C GLY A 497 -31.09 -2.54 12.77
N GLY A 498 -31.16 -1.62 13.73
CA GLY A 498 -30.95 -0.19 13.51
C GLY A 498 -31.99 0.55 12.65
N ASP A 499 -31.62 1.80 12.33
CA ASP A 499 -32.45 2.79 11.64
C ASP A 499 -32.68 2.49 10.16
N GLY A 500 -31.83 1.66 9.55
CA GLY A 500 -32.02 1.16 8.19
C GLY A 500 -33.33 0.38 7.98
N ARG A 501 -34.01 -0.06 9.05
CA ARG A 501 -35.36 -0.67 8.95
C ARG A 501 -36.46 0.33 8.59
N LYS A 502 -36.30 1.60 8.95
CA LYS A 502 -37.31 2.64 8.76
C LYS A 502 -37.58 2.88 7.27
N ILE A 503 -36.52 2.91 6.45
CA ILE A 503 -36.64 3.19 5.01
C ILE A 503 -37.38 2.07 4.27
N VAL A 504 -37.20 0.79 4.66
CA VAL A 504 -37.92 -0.33 4.03
C VAL A 504 -39.42 -0.26 4.32
N LYS A 505 -39.81 0.04 5.56
CA LYS A 505 -41.22 0.22 5.93
C LYS A 505 -41.85 1.40 5.21
N SER A 506 -41.18 2.56 5.26
CA SER A 506 -41.61 3.77 4.56
C SER A 506 -41.76 3.53 3.06
N PHE A 507 -40.84 2.80 2.43
CA PHE A 507 -40.95 2.43 1.02
C PHE A 507 -42.21 1.59 0.75
N ALA A 508 -42.47 0.55 1.56
CA ALA A 508 -43.66 -0.28 1.40
C ALA A 508 -44.97 0.52 1.56
N GLU A 509 -45.03 1.41 2.55
CA GLU A 509 -46.18 2.31 2.75
C GLU A 509 -46.39 3.22 1.54
N ASN A 510 -45.32 3.78 0.96
CA ASN A 510 -45.41 4.61 -0.23
C ASN A 510 -45.83 3.82 -1.48
N ILE A 511 -45.41 2.56 -1.62
CA ILE A 511 -45.91 1.68 -2.69
C ILE A 511 -47.42 1.47 -2.57
N LEU A 512 -47.94 1.21 -1.36
CA LEU A 512 -49.38 1.04 -1.15
C LEU A 512 -50.16 2.32 -1.49
N ARG A 513 -49.64 3.49 -1.11
CA ARG A 513 -50.24 4.79 -1.49
C ARG A 513 -50.26 5.01 -3.01
N LEU A 514 -49.16 4.67 -3.70
CA LEU A 514 -49.06 4.75 -5.16
C LEU A 514 -50.07 3.82 -5.84
N ILE A 515 -50.21 2.57 -5.35
CA ILE A 515 -51.21 1.62 -5.85
C ILE A 515 -52.61 2.23 -5.70
N GLU A 516 -52.96 2.71 -4.51
CA GLU A 516 -54.28 3.31 -4.25
C GLU A 516 -54.56 4.51 -5.15
N MET A 517 -53.59 5.42 -5.36
CA MET A 517 -53.77 6.55 -6.27
C MET A 517 -53.92 6.10 -7.73
N SER A 518 -53.15 5.10 -8.16
CA SER A 518 -53.16 4.58 -9.52
C SER A 518 -54.44 3.82 -9.88
N GLU A 519 -54.93 2.95 -9.00
CA GLU A 519 -56.15 2.16 -9.22
C GLU A 519 -57.41 3.04 -9.27
N ASN A 520 -57.39 4.17 -8.54
CA ASN A 520 -58.46 5.17 -8.56
C ASN A 520 -58.29 6.23 -9.66
N GLY A 521 -57.28 6.12 -10.52
CA GLY A 521 -57.04 7.07 -11.62
C GLY A 521 -56.78 8.50 -11.18
N ARG A 522 -56.23 8.71 -9.97
CA ARG A 522 -55.93 10.04 -9.40
C ARG A 522 -54.65 10.62 -10.01
N ILE A 523 -54.72 10.99 -11.30
CA ILE A 523 -53.57 11.44 -12.09
C ILE A 523 -52.93 12.70 -11.52
N GLN A 524 -53.73 13.70 -11.10
CA GLN A 524 -53.18 14.94 -10.55
C GLN A 524 -52.41 14.68 -9.25
N ASP A 525 -52.98 13.87 -8.35
CA ASP A 525 -52.32 13.48 -7.10
C ASP A 525 -50.99 12.76 -7.37
N LEU A 526 -50.93 11.89 -8.40
CA LEU A 526 -49.69 11.24 -8.83
C LEU A 526 -48.66 12.23 -9.36
N CYS A 527 -49.06 13.20 -10.19
CA CYS A 527 -48.18 14.26 -10.68
C CYS A 527 -47.62 15.10 -9.53
N ASP A 528 -48.49 15.53 -8.61
CA ASP A 528 -48.12 16.31 -7.44
C ASP A 528 -47.13 15.54 -6.55
N PHE A 529 -47.37 14.23 -6.36
CA PHE A 529 -46.46 13.33 -5.63
C PHE A 529 -45.08 13.23 -6.29
N ILE A 530 -45.02 13.12 -7.63
CA ILE A 530 -43.75 13.09 -8.38
C ILE A 530 -43.01 14.43 -8.27
N ASP A 531 -43.72 15.54 -8.40
CA ASP A 531 -43.13 16.88 -8.31
C ASP A 531 -42.66 17.21 -6.89
N GLU A 532 -43.36 16.72 -5.86
CA GLU A 532 -42.91 16.82 -4.47
C GLU A 532 -41.58 16.08 -4.26
N ASN A 533 -41.48 14.84 -4.75
CA ASN A 533 -40.24 14.06 -4.67
C ASN A 533 -39.08 14.77 -5.39
N LYS A 534 -39.35 15.39 -6.54
CA LYS A 534 -38.36 16.16 -7.29
C LYS A 534 -37.80 17.35 -6.51
N ARG A 535 -38.55 17.95 -5.57
CA ARG A 535 -38.04 19.04 -4.73
C ARG A 535 -36.98 18.57 -3.74
N TYR A 536 -37.06 17.32 -3.27
CA TYR A 536 -36.05 16.71 -2.41
C TYR A 536 -34.79 16.28 -3.18
N LEU A 537 -34.98 15.77 -4.40
CA LEU A 537 -33.88 15.36 -5.27
C LEU A 537 -33.18 16.59 -5.85
N SER A 538 -31.98 16.89 -5.37
CA SER A 538 -31.25 18.10 -5.82
C SER A 538 -31.07 18.11 -7.34
N GLY A 539 -31.11 19.31 -7.95
CA GLY A 539 -30.94 19.45 -9.39
C GLY A 539 -29.61 18.89 -9.90
N GLU A 540 -28.57 18.97 -9.07
CA GLU A 540 -27.26 18.35 -9.34
C GLU A 540 -27.33 16.83 -9.32
N PHE A 541 -27.98 16.24 -8.31
CA PHE A 541 -28.17 14.80 -8.21
C PHE A 541 -28.91 14.26 -9.42
N LEU A 542 -30.03 14.89 -9.82
CA LEU A 542 -30.82 14.48 -10.97
C LEU A 542 -30.00 14.56 -12.27
N LYS A 543 -29.27 15.66 -12.48
CA LYS A 543 -28.44 15.84 -13.68
C LYS A 543 -27.30 14.82 -13.75
N SER A 544 -26.62 14.57 -12.64
CA SER A 544 -25.52 13.61 -12.55
C SER A 544 -26.01 12.17 -12.77
N SER A 545 -27.07 11.77 -12.04
CA SER A 545 -27.66 10.43 -12.12
C SER A 545 -28.24 10.16 -13.51
N MET A 546 -28.84 11.15 -14.17
CA MET A 546 -29.33 10.99 -15.53
C MET A 546 -28.20 10.74 -16.53
N LYS A 547 -27.06 11.45 -16.39
CA LYS A 547 -25.88 11.20 -17.23
C LYS A 547 -25.34 9.78 -17.04
N GLN A 548 -25.32 9.28 -15.80
CA GLN A 548 -24.91 7.91 -15.50
C GLN A 548 -25.88 6.88 -16.10
N SER A 549 -27.19 7.10 -15.97
CA SER A 549 -28.21 6.23 -16.57
C SER A 549 -28.03 6.13 -18.08
N LEU A 550 -27.86 7.25 -18.78
CA LEU A 550 -27.67 7.23 -20.24
C LEU A 550 -26.42 6.45 -20.68
N ALA A 551 -25.35 6.50 -19.89
CA ALA A 551 -24.15 5.72 -20.16
C ALA A 551 -24.40 4.21 -19.98
N VAL A 552 -25.19 3.82 -18.97
CA VAL A 552 -25.60 2.42 -18.77
C VAL A 552 -26.49 1.95 -19.91
N ASP A 553 -27.47 2.77 -20.32
CA ASP A 553 -28.35 2.48 -21.46
C ASP A 553 -27.56 2.25 -22.76
N GLU A 554 -26.53 3.06 -23.02
CA GLU A 554 -25.67 2.90 -24.21
C GLU A 554 -24.94 1.54 -24.23
N VAL A 555 -24.47 1.07 -23.06
CA VAL A 555 -23.79 -0.21 -22.94
C VAL A 555 -24.79 -1.36 -23.03
N LEU A 556 -25.91 -1.29 -22.29
CA LEU A 556 -26.94 -2.32 -22.30
C LEU A 556 -27.56 -2.48 -23.68
N GLY A 557 -27.82 -1.38 -24.40
CA GLY A 557 -28.36 -1.42 -25.77
C GLY A 557 -27.45 -2.12 -26.78
N LYS A 558 -26.14 -2.21 -26.51
CA LYS A 558 -25.20 -3.00 -27.33
C LYS A 558 -25.25 -4.50 -27.00
N MET A 559 -25.59 -4.86 -25.76
CA MET A 559 -25.61 -6.25 -25.27
C MET A 559 -26.96 -6.93 -25.48
N VAL A 560 -28.04 -6.19 -25.24
CA VAL A 560 -29.40 -6.64 -25.49
C VAL A 560 -29.67 -6.35 -26.96
N LYS A 561 -29.56 -7.37 -27.81
CA LYS A 561 -30.14 -7.32 -29.17
C LYS A 561 -31.66 -7.26 -29.00
N LEU A 562 -32.20 -6.06 -28.79
CA LEU A 562 -33.60 -5.75 -29.01
C LEU A 562 -33.90 -5.81 -30.51
#